data_AF-A0A4Q1JRJ6-F1
#
_entry.id   AF-A0A4Q1JRJ6-F1
#
_cell.length_a   1.000
_cell.length_b   1.000
_cell.length_c   1.000
_cell.angle_alpha   90.00
_cell.angle_beta   90.00
_cell.angle_gamma   90.00
#
_symmetry.space_group_name_H-M   'P 1'
#
loop_
_entity.id
_entity.type
_entity.pdbx_description
1 polymer ?
#
loop_
_entity_poly.entity_id
_entity_poly.type
_entity_poly.pdbx_seq_one_letter_code
_entity_poly.pdbx_strand_id
1 'polypeptide(L)'
;MGDIRLMKGNEVIAEAAIRCGCDGYFGYPITPQSEIMETLMIRRPELETGMVVVQAESEVAAINMVYGGASCGKKVMTSSSSPGISLKAEGITYLAGAELPALIVNIVRGGPGLGTIQPAQSDYFQAVKGGGHGDYKLIVLAPASVQEMNDFVDLGFELSHKYLNPAMILSDGVIGQMMEKVELSEFKPRWTEEEIIAKSGTWATTGKTADRERNISTSLDLDSAKQEVFNHKLQAKYRAMEENEVRFEKIDCDDADYLFVAYGSSARICQKAIELAREKGIKVGLLRPITLFPYPTKAIQEMLGQVKGILSVEMSAGQMVEDVRLAVNGKVPVEHYGRYGGIIPTPDEVVEALEQNFLGE
;
A
#
# COMPACT_ATOMS: atom_id res chain seq x y z
N MET A 1 -21.33 -12.03 -16.18
CA MET A 1 -21.20 -10.58 -16.41
C MET A 1 -20.99 -9.99 -15.02
N GLY A 2 -19.83 -9.39 -14.74
CA GLY A 2 -19.51 -8.92 -13.39
C GLY A 2 -20.44 -7.81 -12.89
N ASP A 3 -20.48 -7.61 -11.58
CA ASP A 3 -21.24 -6.52 -10.95
C ASP A 3 -20.49 -5.20 -11.18
N ILE A 4 -20.89 -4.49 -12.24
CA ILE A 4 -20.27 -3.23 -12.65
C ILE A 4 -21.02 -2.06 -12.03
N ARG A 5 -20.29 -1.19 -11.32
CA ARG A 5 -20.84 0.01 -10.67
C ARG A 5 -19.99 1.24 -10.91
N LEU A 6 -20.57 2.41 -10.63
CA LEU A 6 -19.87 3.69 -10.56
C LEU A 6 -19.76 4.05 -9.07
N MET A 7 -18.55 4.05 -8.52
CA MET A 7 -18.31 4.18 -7.07
C MET A 7 -17.05 4.99 -6.78
N LYS A 8 -16.96 5.58 -5.58
CA LYS A 8 -15.72 6.21 -5.12
C LYS A 8 -14.68 5.16 -4.69
N GLY A 9 -13.40 5.49 -4.80
CA GLY A 9 -12.31 4.61 -4.34
C GLY A 9 -12.47 4.11 -2.90
N ASN A 10 -12.82 4.99 -1.96
CA ASN A 10 -13.05 4.62 -0.57
C ASN A 10 -14.24 3.66 -0.38
N GLU A 11 -15.36 3.91 -1.06
CA GLU A 11 -16.56 3.05 -1.00
C GLU A 11 -16.22 1.65 -1.54
N VAL A 12 -15.39 1.59 -2.57
CA VAL A 12 -14.95 0.34 -3.19
C VAL A 12 -14.07 -0.49 -2.26
N ILE A 13 -13.21 0.11 -1.44
CA ILE A 13 -12.44 -0.64 -0.41
C ILE A 13 -13.38 -1.35 0.55
N ALA A 14 -14.47 -0.68 0.98
CA ALA A 14 -15.46 -1.28 1.86
C ALA A 14 -16.22 -2.43 1.19
N GLU A 15 -16.67 -2.24 -0.06
CA GLU A 15 -17.30 -3.29 -0.87
C GLU A 15 -16.39 -4.52 -1.02
N ALA A 16 -15.13 -4.28 -1.39
CA ALA A 16 -14.15 -5.33 -1.63
C ALA A 16 -13.82 -6.10 -0.34
N ALA A 17 -13.75 -5.42 0.81
CA ALA A 17 -13.55 -6.06 2.11
C ALA A 17 -14.69 -7.02 2.47
N ILE A 18 -15.94 -6.61 2.25
CA ILE A 18 -17.10 -7.47 2.47
C ILE A 18 -17.04 -8.68 1.54
N ARG A 19 -16.76 -8.44 0.25
CA ARG A 19 -16.73 -9.47 -0.80
C ARG A 19 -15.58 -10.45 -0.63
N CYS A 20 -14.42 -10.05 -0.14
CA CYS A 20 -13.26 -10.94 0.02
C CYS A 20 -13.31 -11.81 1.30
N GLY A 21 -14.42 -11.75 2.05
CA GLY A 21 -14.60 -12.47 3.29
C GLY A 21 -13.74 -11.90 4.43
N CYS A 22 -13.62 -10.58 4.55
CA CYS A 22 -13.02 -9.95 5.72
C CYS A 22 -13.83 -10.27 6.98
N ASP A 23 -13.16 -10.66 8.06
CA ASP A 23 -13.77 -10.98 9.34
C ASP A 23 -14.03 -9.74 10.20
N GLY A 24 -13.17 -8.73 10.10
CA GLY A 24 -13.22 -7.59 11.00
C GLY A 24 -12.57 -6.32 10.46
N TYR A 25 -13.26 -5.19 10.64
CA TYR A 25 -12.73 -3.85 10.45
C TYR A 25 -12.73 -3.11 11.78
N PHE A 26 -11.58 -2.51 12.12
CA PHE A 26 -11.42 -1.68 13.31
C PHE A 26 -10.81 -0.34 12.89
N GLY A 27 -11.52 0.77 13.09
CA GLY A 27 -11.09 2.07 12.57
C GLY A 27 -11.46 3.25 13.46
N TYR A 28 -10.79 4.37 13.24
CA TYR A 28 -11.12 5.67 13.85
C TYR A 28 -11.38 6.68 12.73
N PRO A 29 -12.42 7.52 12.80
CA PRO A 29 -12.72 8.48 11.73
C PRO A 29 -11.57 9.48 11.53
N ILE A 30 -11.09 9.60 10.29
CA ILE A 30 -10.16 10.65 9.88
C ILE A 30 -10.30 10.91 8.37
N THR A 31 -10.44 12.17 7.96
CA THR A 31 -10.50 12.55 6.54
C THR A 31 -9.15 12.29 5.86
N PRO A 32 -9.10 11.71 4.63
CA PRO A 32 -10.22 11.43 3.72
C PRO A 32 -10.72 9.98 3.74
N GLN A 33 -10.29 9.12 4.67
CA GLN A 33 -10.64 7.70 4.63
C GLN A 33 -12.01 7.37 5.22
N SER A 34 -12.62 8.27 6.03
CA SER A 34 -13.84 8.00 6.81
C SER A 34 -14.98 7.33 6.04
N GLU A 35 -15.11 7.61 4.74
CA GLU A 35 -16.10 6.98 3.85
C GLU A 35 -15.99 5.45 3.79
N ILE A 36 -14.82 4.86 4.02
CA ILE A 36 -14.65 3.40 4.12
C ILE A 36 -15.50 2.88 5.28
N MET A 37 -15.36 3.47 6.48
CA MET A 37 -16.11 3.06 7.66
C MET A 37 -17.60 3.39 7.53
N GLU A 38 -17.94 4.57 6.99
CA GLU A 38 -19.33 4.97 6.75
C GLU A 38 -20.03 3.99 5.81
N THR A 39 -19.35 3.59 4.72
CA THR A 39 -19.87 2.60 3.77
C THR A 39 -20.07 1.24 4.42
N LEU A 40 -19.11 0.76 5.21
CA LEU A 40 -19.26 -0.48 5.98
C LEU A 40 -20.47 -0.42 6.93
N MET A 41 -20.66 0.70 7.64
CA MET A 41 -21.81 0.87 8.54
C MET A 41 -23.14 0.90 7.80
N ILE A 42 -23.21 1.52 6.62
CA ILE A 42 -24.42 1.54 5.77
C ILE A 42 -24.72 0.14 5.24
N ARG A 43 -23.68 -0.61 4.85
CA ARG A 43 -23.79 -1.97 4.30
C ARG A 43 -24.21 -3.01 5.32
N ARG A 44 -24.01 -2.76 6.61
CA ARG A 44 -24.40 -3.70 7.69
C ARG A 44 -23.85 -5.13 7.46
N PRO A 45 -22.54 -5.30 7.16
CA PRO A 45 -22.00 -6.58 6.75
C PRO A 45 -22.04 -7.65 7.85
N GLU A 46 -22.32 -7.28 9.10
CA GLU A 46 -22.62 -8.24 10.16
C GLU A 46 -23.89 -9.08 9.87
N LEU A 47 -24.79 -8.56 9.03
CA LEU A 47 -25.99 -9.26 8.58
C LEU A 47 -25.77 -10.02 7.26
N GLU A 48 -24.78 -9.62 6.45
CA GLU A 48 -24.50 -10.22 5.14
C GLU A 48 -23.48 -11.35 5.22
N THR A 49 -22.31 -11.07 5.81
CA THR A 49 -21.18 -12.01 5.90
C THR A 49 -20.87 -12.36 7.35
N GLY A 50 -21.35 -11.57 8.31
CA GLY A 50 -20.99 -11.64 9.73
C GLY A 50 -19.66 -10.96 10.06
N MET A 51 -19.17 -10.11 9.17
CA MET A 51 -18.02 -9.22 9.41
C MET A 51 -18.31 -8.28 10.58
N VAL A 52 -17.35 -8.11 11.47
CA VAL A 52 -17.44 -7.20 12.62
C VAL A 52 -16.89 -5.82 12.22
N VAL A 53 -17.65 -4.76 12.46
CA VAL A 53 -17.22 -3.38 12.18
C VAL A 53 -17.25 -2.59 13.49
N VAL A 54 -16.09 -2.08 13.92
CA VAL A 54 -15.97 -1.31 15.16
C VAL A 54 -15.34 0.05 14.88
N GLN A 55 -16.05 1.10 15.26
CA GLN A 55 -15.46 2.42 15.47
C GLN A 55 -14.75 2.40 16.83
N ALA A 56 -13.41 2.37 16.80
CA ALA A 56 -12.59 2.45 18.00
C ALA A 56 -12.57 3.88 18.55
N GLU A 57 -12.01 4.05 19.75
CA GLU A 57 -11.81 5.34 20.41
C GLU A 57 -10.58 6.11 19.91
N SER A 58 -9.63 5.41 19.27
CA SER A 58 -8.41 5.98 18.70
C SER A 58 -7.79 5.05 17.65
N GLU A 59 -6.85 5.56 16.86
CA GLU A 59 -6.08 4.75 15.93
C GLU A 59 -5.22 3.69 16.63
N VAL A 60 -4.71 4.00 17.83
CA VAL A 60 -3.94 3.09 18.69
C VAL A 60 -4.81 1.92 19.13
N ALA A 61 -6.04 2.18 19.58
CA ALA A 61 -6.97 1.12 19.95
C ALA A 61 -7.33 0.26 18.73
N ALA A 62 -7.64 0.88 17.59
CA ALA A 62 -7.98 0.18 16.36
C ALA A 62 -6.86 -0.78 15.88
N ILE A 63 -5.58 -0.37 15.90
CA ILE A 63 -4.50 -1.28 15.47
C ILE A 63 -4.27 -2.42 16.46
N ASN A 64 -4.49 -2.21 17.75
CA ASN A 64 -4.41 -3.29 18.75
C ASN A 64 -5.59 -4.25 18.66
N MET A 65 -6.79 -3.79 18.28
CA MET A 65 -7.91 -4.67 17.93
C MET A 65 -7.58 -5.52 16.69
N VAL A 66 -6.95 -4.94 15.66
CA VAL A 66 -6.41 -5.68 14.52
C VAL A 66 -5.40 -6.74 14.97
N TYR A 67 -4.45 -6.41 15.87
CA TYR A 67 -3.50 -7.38 16.42
C TYR A 67 -4.21 -8.58 17.08
N GLY A 68 -5.25 -8.32 17.87
CA GLY A 68 -6.06 -9.37 18.50
C GLY A 68 -6.78 -10.24 17.48
N GLY A 69 -7.43 -9.63 16.48
CA GLY A 69 -8.13 -10.39 15.42
C GLY A 69 -7.18 -11.21 14.54
N ALA A 70 -6.05 -10.63 14.14
CA ALA A 70 -5.03 -11.29 13.34
C ALA A 70 -4.39 -12.47 14.08
N SER A 71 -4.20 -12.35 15.40
CA SER A 71 -3.73 -13.45 16.25
C SER A 71 -4.62 -14.68 16.17
N CYS A 72 -5.93 -14.51 15.91
CA CYS A 72 -6.88 -15.61 15.75
C CYS A 72 -6.90 -16.20 14.32
N GLY A 73 -5.98 -15.80 13.44
CA GLY A 73 -5.93 -16.27 12.05
C GLY A 73 -7.01 -15.69 11.14
N LYS A 74 -7.77 -14.70 11.62
CA LYS A 74 -8.88 -14.06 10.92
C LYS A 74 -8.37 -12.98 9.95
N LYS A 75 -9.10 -12.75 8.85
CA LYS A 75 -8.82 -11.65 7.92
C LYS A 75 -9.31 -10.34 8.53
N VAL A 76 -8.40 -9.54 9.06
CA VAL A 76 -8.74 -8.27 9.70
C VAL A 76 -8.04 -7.07 9.07
N MET A 77 -8.72 -5.94 9.09
CA MET A 77 -8.20 -4.70 8.50
C MET A 77 -8.48 -3.45 9.33
N THR A 78 -7.74 -2.39 9.00
CA THR A 78 -7.97 -1.02 9.48
C THR A 78 -7.70 -0.05 8.34
N SER A 79 -8.30 1.14 8.40
CA SER A 79 -7.92 2.26 7.55
C SER A 79 -7.63 3.50 8.38
N SER A 80 -6.79 4.37 7.84
CA SER A 80 -6.44 5.66 8.43
C SER A 80 -5.91 6.62 7.35
N SER A 81 -5.47 7.80 7.79
CA SER A 81 -4.76 8.77 6.98
C SER A 81 -3.57 9.30 7.78
N SER A 82 -2.39 9.36 7.16
CA SER A 82 -1.23 10.15 7.58
C SER A 82 -1.02 10.26 9.11
N PRO A 83 -1.52 11.29 9.87
CA PRO A 83 -1.39 11.32 11.32
C PRO A 83 -1.82 10.05 12.04
N GLY A 84 -2.94 9.46 11.62
CA GLY A 84 -3.46 8.27 12.24
C GLY A 84 -2.63 7.02 11.92
N ILE A 85 -1.93 6.95 10.78
CA ILE A 85 -0.94 5.88 10.55
C ILE A 85 0.26 6.06 11.48
N SER A 86 0.66 7.30 11.75
CA SER A 86 1.72 7.60 12.72
C SER A 86 1.36 7.08 14.12
N LEU A 87 0.09 7.24 14.54
CA LEU A 87 -0.42 6.66 15.78
C LEU A 87 -0.47 5.12 15.77
N LYS A 88 -0.65 4.50 14.60
CA LYS A 88 -0.65 3.03 14.43
C LYS A 88 0.75 2.42 14.35
N ALA A 89 1.79 3.23 14.19
CA ALA A 89 3.13 2.78 13.85
C ALA A 89 3.69 1.72 14.81
N GLU A 90 3.44 1.87 16.12
CA GLU A 90 3.81 0.87 17.14
C GLU A 90 3.09 -0.46 16.90
N GLY A 91 1.76 -0.44 16.73
CA GLY A 91 0.99 -1.66 16.48
C GLY A 91 1.32 -2.33 15.14
N ILE A 92 1.68 -1.55 14.11
CA ILE A 92 2.10 -2.07 12.80
C ILE A 92 3.41 -2.87 12.94
N THR A 93 4.40 -2.34 13.66
CA THR A 93 5.64 -3.10 13.88
C THR A 93 5.42 -4.31 14.79
N TYR A 94 4.50 -4.23 15.77
CA TYR A 94 4.13 -5.42 16.55
C TYR A 94 3.49 -6.52 15.71
N LEU A 95 2.62 -6.18 14.75
CA LEU A 95 2.08 -7.16 13.81
C LEU A 95 3.20 -7.82 12.99
N ALA A 96 4.15 -7.04 12.46
CA ALA A 96 5.28 -7.58 11.70
C ALA A 96 6.19 -8.48 12.54
N GLY A 97 6.51 -8.04 13.76
CA GLY A 97 7.35 -8.76 14.72
C GLY A 97 6.69 -9.99 15.33
N ALA A 98 5.35 -10.06 15.36
CA ALA A 98 4.60 -11.25 15.75
C ALA A 98 4.18 -12.13 14.55
N GLU A 99 4.62 -11.78 13.34
CA GLU A 99 4.26 -12.44 12.08
C GLU A 99 2.73 -12.60 11.89
N LEU A 100 1.99 -11.52 12.14
CA LEU A 100 0.54 -11.49 12.06
C LEU A 100 0.07 -10.86 10.74
N PRO A 101 -0.81 -11.55 9.98
CA PRO A 101 -1.37 -11.01 8.76
C PRO A 101 -2.49 -10.00 9.06
N ALA A 102 -2.44 -8.84 8.40
CA ALA A 102 -3.45 -7.79 8.48
C ALA A 102 -3.35 -6.87 7.26
N LEU A 103 -4.47 -6.26 6.89
CA LEU A 103 -4.52 -5.24 5.84
C LEU A 103 -4.67 -3.85 6.46
N ILE A 104 -3.76 -2.95 6.11
CA ILE A 104 -3.81 -1.53 6.50
C ILE A 104 -4.06 -0.68 5.26
N VAL A 105 -5.04 0.22 5.30
CA VAL A 105 -5.29 1.17 4.20
C VAL A 105 -4.90 2.57 4.67
N ASN A 106 -3.94 3.20 3.98
CA ASN A 106 -3.59 4.59 4.20
C ASN A 106 -4.09 5.43 3.01
N ILE A 107 -5.03 6.34 3.27
CA ILE A 107 -5.44 7.36 2.30
C ILE A 107 -4.71 8.66 2.65
N VAL A 108 -3.61 8.92 1.96
CA VAL A 108 -2.67 9.98 2.29
C VAL A 108 -3.28 11.37 2.04
N ARG A 109 -3.03 12.28 2.99
CA ARG A 109 -3.38 13.71 2.89
C ARG A 109 -2.17 14.59 3.18
N GLY A 110 -2.23 15.86 2.83
CA GLY A 110 -1.11 16.78 2.98
C GLY A 110 -0.70 16.99 4.44
N GLY A 111 0.58 16.81 4.75
CA GLY A 111 1.23 17.14 6.03
C GLY A 111 2.35 18.18 5.86
N PRO A 112 3.27 18.34 6.85
CA PRO A 112 3.36 17.61 8.13
C PRO A 112 2.38 18.15 9.20
N GLY A 113 2.41 17.55 10.40
CA GLY A 113 1.51 17.90 11.51
C GLY A 113 0.06 17.49 11.22
N LEU A 114 -0.92 18.30 11.64
CA LEU A 114 -2.32 18.06 11.28
C LEU A 114 -2.54 18.19 9.76
N GLY A 115 -1.80 19.12 9.15
CA GLY A 115 -1.77 19.31 7.71
C GLY A 115 -3.10 19.81 7.13
N THR A 116 -3.41 19.33 5.93
CA THR A 116 -4.61 19.62 5.15
C THR A 116 -5.36 18.33 4.82
N ILE A 117 -6.63 18.43 4.45
CA ILE A 117 -7.43 17.30 3.96
C ILE A 117 -7.20 17.00 2.47
N GLN A 118 -6.46 17.86 1.78
CA GLN A 118 -6.13 17.73 0.37
C GLN A 118 -5.16 16.56 0.13
N PRO A 119 -5.17 15.95 -1.07
CA PRO A 119 -4.37 14.76 -1.38
C PRO A 119 -2.86 15.00 -1.31
N ALA A 120 -2.10 13.97 -0.94
CA ALA A 120 -0.64 13.99 -1.00
C ALA A 120 -0.08 12.57 -1.18
N GLN A 121 1.24 12.49 -1.37
CA GLN A 121 2.01 11.25 -1.43
C GLN A 121 3.19 11.29 -0.45
N SER A 122 3.08 12.10 0.61
CA SER A 122 4.14 12.38 1.59
C SER A 122 4.32 11.32 2.69
N ASP A 123 3.67 10.16 2.56
CA ASP A 123 3.78 9.05 3.52
C ASP A 123 4.56 7.86 2.95
N TYR A 124 5.20 8.01 1.78
CA TYR A 124 5.97 6.95 1.14
C TYR A 124 7.02 6.34 2.09
N PHE A 125 7.82 7.16 2.77
CA PHE A 125 8.79 6.67 3.75
C PHE A 125 8.14 5.95 4.92
N GLN A 126 7.07 6.51 5.47
CA GLN A 126 6.31 5.86 6.54
C GLN A 126 5.83 4.46 6.13
N ALA A 127 5.47 4.28 4.86
CA ALA A 127 5.01 3.01 4.32
C ALA A 127 6.15 2.02 4.01
N VAL A 128 7.25 2.44 3.37
CA VAL A 128 8.28 1.51 2.82
C VAL A 128 9.63 1.51 3.56
N LYS A 129 9.95 2.61 4.24
CA LYS A 129 11.17 2.75 5.05
C LYS A 129 10.91 2.51 6.53
N GLY A 130 9.66 2.69 6.96
CA GLY A 130 9.19 2.46 8.31
C GLY A 130 8.64 3.73 8.94
N GLY A 131 7.75 3.54 9.92
CA GLY A 131 7.28 4.57 10.84
C GLY A 131 7.30 4.12 12.30
N GLY A 132 7.35 2.80 12.53
CA GLY A 132 7.58 2.18 13.83
C GLY A 132 9.06 1.83 14.03
N HIS A 133 9.35 1.04 15.06
CA HIS A 133 10.70 0.61 15.41
C HIS A 133 11.05 -0.76 14.81
N GLY A 134 12.36 -1.03 14.64
CA GLY A 134 12.90 -2.29 14.14
C GLY A 134 13.02 -2.36 12.61
N ASP A 135 13.80 -3.33 12.13
CA ASP A 135 14.11 -3.51 10.69
C ASP A 135 12.98 -4.21 9.93
N TYR A 136 11.73 -3.83 10.21
CA TYR A 136 10.54 -4.43 9.60
C TYR A 136 10.26 -3.86 8.21
N LYS A 137 9.55 -4.63 7.39
CA LYS A 137 9.03 -4.22 6.10
C LYS A 137 7.57 -4.61 5.95
N LEU A 138 6.82 -3.82 5.20
CA LEU A 138 5.44 -4.09 4.83
C LEU A 138 5.37 -4.34 3.33
N ILE A 139 4.49 -5.22 2.89
CA ILE A 139 4.11 -5.26 1.47
C ILE A 139 3.26 -4.01 1.21
N VAL A 140 3.64 -3.14 0.29
CA VAL A 140 2.94 -1.87 0.02
C VAL A 140 2.44 -1.84 -1.42
N LEU A 141 1.11 -1.89 -1.60
CA LEU A 141 0.42 -1.77 -2.88
C LEU A 141 -0.02 -0.32 -3.11
N ALA A 142 0.21 0.20 -4.31
CA ALA A 142 -0.07 1.59 -4.68
C ALA A 142 -1.07 1.67 -5.84
N PRO A 143 -2.39 1.74 -5.56
CA PRO A 143 -3.41 1.79 -6.59
C PRO A 143 -3.39 3.13 -7.32
N ALA A 144 -3.55 3.10 -8.64
CA ALA A 144 -3.71 4.25 -9.52
C ALA A 144 -5.14 4.36 -10.12
N SER A 145 -6.07 3.52 -9.67
CA SER A 145 -7.47 3.57 -10.11
C SER A 145 -8.42 3.03 -9.05
N VAL A 146 -9.71 3.29 -9.20
CA VAL A 146 -10.76 2.70 -8.36
C VAL A 146 -10.84 1.17 -8.56
N GLN A 147 -10.53 0.67 -9.76
CA GLN A 147 -10.46 -0.78 -10.00
C GLN A 147 -9.35 -1.43 -9.19
N GLU A 148 -8.16 -0.82 -9.17
CA GLU A 148 -7.05 -1.34 -8.35
C GLU A 148 -7.36 -1.24 -6.84
N MET A 149 -8.14 -0.23 -6.40
CA MET A 149 -8.64 -0.18 -5.03
C MET A 149 -9.51 -1.41 -4.70
N ASN A 150 -10.35 -1.89 -5.63
CA ASN A 150 -11.10 -3.14 -5.45
C ASN A 150 -10.17 -4.35 -5.38
N ASP A 151 -9.30 -4.48 -6.38
CA ASP A 151 -8.50 -5.69 -6.60
C ASP A 151 -7.46 -5.87 -5.49
N PHE A 152 -6.90 -4.78 -4.98
CA PHE A 152 -5.81 -4.81 -4.02
C PHE A 152 -6.24 -5.17 -2.60
N VAL A 153 -7.53 -5.14 -2.26
CA VAL A 153 -7.99 -5.59 -0.95
C VAL A 153 -7.78 -7.09 -0.79
N ASP A 154 -8.27 -7.88 -1.74
CA ASP A 154 -8.13 -9.33 -1.69
C ASP A 154 -6.69 -9.77 -1.93
N LEU A 155 -5.99 -9.13 -2.88
CA LEU A 155 -4.55 -9.34 -3.08
C LEU A 155 -3.74 -9.00 -1.81
N GLY A 156 -4.09 -7.91 -1.11
CA GLY A 156 -3.45 -7.52 0.13
C GLY A 156 -3.59 -8.58 1.22
N PHE A 157 -4.78 -9.15 1.37
CA PHE A 157 -4.99 -10.29 2.28
C PHE A 157 -4.24 -11.55 1.83
N GLU A 158 -4.27 -11.89 0.55
CA GLU A 158 -3.53 -13.03 0.00
C GLU A 158 -2.04 -12.93 0.34
N LEU A 159 -1.42 -11.79 0.02
CA LEU A 159 -0.02 -11.54 0.29
C LEU A 159 0.28 -11.50 1.78
N SER A 160 -0.59 -10.89 2.57
CA SER A 160 -0.41 -10.79 4.01
C SER A 160 -0.39 -12.17 4.67
N HIS A 161 -1.34 -13.05 4.32
CA HIS A 161 -1.40 -14.42 4.83
C HIS A 161 -0.29 -15.31 4.26
N LYS A 162 0.08 -15.15 2.99
CA LYS A 162 1.17 -15.91 2.36
C LYS A 162 2.49 -15.74 3.10
N TYR A 163 2.80 -14.52 3.52
CA TYR A 163 4.07 -14.20 4.17
C TYR A 163 3.99 -14.07 5.69
N LEU A 164 2.80 -14.15 6.30
CA LEU A 164 2.63 -13.84 7.73
C LEU A 164 3.26 -12.47 8.05
N ASN A 165 2.80 -11.47 7.31
CA ASN A 165 3.31 -10.10 7.38
C ASN A 165 2.19 -9.12 7.06
N PRO A 166 2.16 -7.92 7.65
CA PRO A 166 1.12 -6.95 7.27
C PRO A 166 1.33 -6.45 5.83
N ALA A 167 0.21 -6.16 5.18
CA ALA A 167 0.17 -5.51 3.88
C ALA A 167 -0.50 -4.14 4.02
N MET A 168 -0.02 -3.16 3.25
CA MET A 168 -0.55 -1.81 3.20
C MET A 168 -1.03 -1.47 1.78
N ILE A 169 -2.21 -0.91 1.67
CA ILE A 169 -2.64 -0.17 0.47
C ILE A 169 -2.34 1.31 0.74
N LEU A 170 -1.39 1.88 0.00
CA LEU A 170 -1.02 3.29 0.06
C LEU A 170 -1.66 4.04 -1.11
N SER A 171 -2.81 4.66 -0.84
CA SER A 171 -3.53 5.50 -1.79
C SER A 171 -3.46 6.96 -1.37
N ASP A 172 -3.94 7.87 -2.21
CA ASP A 172 -4.04 9.29 -1.90
C ASP A 172 -5.51 9.76 -1.97
N GLY A 173 -5.75 10.98 -1.48
CA GLY A 173 -7.08 11.58 -1.51
C GLY A 173 -7.69 11.76 -2.92
N VAL A 174 -6.90 11.75 -4.00
CA VAL A 174 -7.43 11.81 -5.38
C VAL A 174 -8.10 10.49 -5.70
N ILE A 175 -7.36 9.38 -5.58
CA ILE A 175 -7.89 8.04 -5.89
C ILE A 175 -8.99 7.64 -4.90
N GLY A 176 -8.87 8.00 -3.62
CA GLY A 176 -9.88 7.70 -2.62
C GLY A 176 -11.23 8.39 -2.87
N GLN A 177 -11.22 9.62 -3.37
CA GLN A 177 -12.44 10.43 -3.57
C GLN A 177 -12.98 10.40 -5.01
N MET A 178 -12.14 10.06 -5.99
CA MET A 178 -12.59 9.99 -7.38
C MET A 178 -13.59 8.85 -7.58
N MET A 179 -14.51 9.06 -8.53
CA MET A 179 -15.53 8.10 -8.88
C MET A 179 -15.26 7.55 -10.29
N GLU A 180 -15.12 6.24 -10.41
CA GLU A 180 -14.87 5.56 -11.68
C GLU A 180 -15.73 4.30 -11.80
N LYS A 181 -15.82 3.77 -13.02
CA LYS A 181 -16.41 2.47 -13.27
C LYS A 181 -15.52 1.41 -12.62
N VAL A 182 -16.12 0.53 -11.82
CA VAL A 182 -15.47 -0.62 -11.19
C VAL A 182 -16.27 -1.89 -11.49
N GLU A 183 -15.57 -2.98 -11.82
CA GLU A 183 -16.12 -4.33 -11.79
C GLU A 183 -15.78 -4.94 -10.44
N LEU A 184 -16.80 -5.11 -9.59
CA LEU A 184 -16.62 -5.59 -8.23
C LEU A 184 -16.27 -7.08 -8.20
N SER A 185 -15.35 -7.43 -7.30
CA SER A 185 -14.95 -8.82 -7.09
C SER A 185 -16.12 -9.72 -6.71
N GLU A 186 -16.02 -11.00 -7.06
CA GLU A 186 -16.99 -12.01 -6.62
C GLU A 186 -16.96 -12.19 -5.10
N PHE A 187 -18.10 -12.60 -4.53
CA PHE A 187 -18.19 -12.92 -3.12
C PHE A 187 -17.43 -14.20 -2.80
N LYS A 188 -16.52 -14.11 -1.82
CA LYS A 188 -15.81 -15.21 -1.20
C LYS A 188 -16.33 -15.38 0.23
N PRO A 189 -16.73 -16.59 0.65
CA PRO A 189 -17.12 -16.83 2.02
C PRO A 189 -15.94 -16.55 2.95
N ARG A 190 -16.24 -16.15 4.19
CA ARG A 190 -15.25 -16.13 5.27
C ARG A 190 -14.77 -17.55 5.55
N TRP A 191 -13.55 -17.67 6.01
CA TRP A 191 -13.02 -18.98 6.39
C TRP A 191 -13.79 -19.55 7.57
N THR A 192 -14.13 -20.83 7.49
CA THR A 192 -14.68 -21.55 8.65
C THR A 192 -13.60 -21.73 9.71
N GLU A 193 -14.01 -22.11 10.93
CA GLU A 193 -13.05 -22.38 11.99
C GLU A 193 -12.12 -23.55 11.61
N GLU A 194 -12.64 -24.58 10.94
CA GLU A 194 -11.86 -25.69 10.41
C GLU A 194 -10.83 -25.23 9.37
N GLU A 195 -11.21 -24.31 8.47
CA GLU A 195 -10.29 -23.76 7.48
C GLU A 195 -9.19 -22.90 8.12
N ILE A 196 -9.52 -22.14 9.16
CA ILE A 196 -8.53 -21.35 9.92
C ILE A 196 -7.57 -22.29 10.67
N ILE A 197 -8.09 -23.34 11.31
CA ILE A 197 -7.24 -24.34 11.97
C ILE A 197 -6.33 -25.03 10.94
N ALA A 198 -6.86 -25.38 9.76
CA ALA A 198 -6.08 -26.03 8.71
C ALA A 198 -4.99 -25.12 8.11
N LYS A 199 -5.28 -23.83 7.90
CA LYS A 199 -4.36 -22.87 7.26
C LYS A 199 -3.37 -22.25 8.24
N SER A 200 -3.82 -22.02 9.48
CA SER A 200 -3.16 -21.13 10.44
C SER A 200 -2.98 -21.76 11.82
N GLY A 201 -3.42 -23.00 12.04
CA GLY A 201 -3.40 -23.66 13.35
C GLY A 201 -2.00 -23.81 13.97
N THR A 202 -0.93 -23.72 13.18
CA THR A 202 0.45 -23.77 13.71
C THR A 202 0.88 -22.49 14.43
N TRP A 203 0.17 -21.37 14.23
CA TRP A 203 0.54 -20.07 14.82
C TRP A 203 -0.66 -19.30 15.41
N ALA A 204 -1.87 -19.46 14.87
CA ALA A 204 -3.06 -18.74 15.31
C ALA A 204 -3.57 -19.21 16.69
N THR A 205 -4.07 -18.28 17.49
CA THR A 205 -4.63 -18.52 18.83
C THR A 205 -6.09 -18.99 18.75
N THR A 206 -6.31 -20.24 18.31
CA THR A 206 -7.65 -20.87 18.16
C THR A 206 -8.05 -21.75 19.36
N GLY A 207 -7.50 -21.47 20.55
CA GLY A 207 -7.68 -22.28 21.75
C GLY A 207 -6.76 -23.49 21.85
N LYS A 208 -6.49 -23.96 23.09
CA LYS A 208 -5.63 -25.13 23.35
C LYS A 208 -6.44 -26.42 23.18
N THR A 209 -6.05 -27.25 22.22
CA THR A 209 -6.56 -28.61 22.05
C THR A 209 -5.67 -29.61 22.80
N ALA A 210 -6.11 -30.86 22.94
CA ALA A 210 -5.38 -31.88 23.70
C ALA A 210 -4.09 -32.37 23.00
N ASP A 211 -4.01 -32.18 21.68
CA ASP A 211 -2.98 -32.70 20.78
C ASP A 211 -1.85 -31.71 20.48
N ARG A 212 -1.93 -30.47 20.94
CA ARG A 212 -0.90 -29.44 20.72
C ARG A 212 -0.71 -28.51 21.91
N GLU A 213 0.45 -27.87 21.97
CA GLU A 213 0.68 -26.77 22.90
C GLU A 213 -0.02 -25.48 22.47
N ARG A 214 -0.17 -24.55 23.42
CA ARG A 214 -0.79 -23.25 23.13
C ARG A 214 0.10 -22.44 22.17
N ASN A 215 -0.53 -21.76 21.22
CA ASN A 215 0.14 -20.72 20.43
C ASN A 215 0.18 -19.41 21.21
N ILE A 216 1.26 -18.65 21.03
CA ILE A 216 1.47 -17.35 21.68
C ILE A 216 1.86 -16.35 20.60
N SER A 217 1.04 -15.32 20.41
CA SER A 217 1.38 -14.17 19.56
C SER A 217 2.21 -13.17 20.36
N THR A 218 3.50 -13.10 20.10
CA THR A 218 4.41 -12.16 20.77
C THR A 218 5.48 -11.67 19.82
N SER A 219 5.86 -10.40 19.98
CA SER A 219 6.98 -9.74 19.30
C SER A 219 8.17 -9.48 20.24
N LEU A 220 8.19 -10.14 21.41
CA LEU A 220 9.20 -9.92 22.46
C LEU A 220 10.07 -11.17 22.65
N ASP A 221 11.38 -11.01 22.49
CA ASP A 221 12.38 -11.92 23.06
C ASP A 221 13.41 -11.12 23.86
N LEU A 222 13.63 -11.51 25.12
CA LEU A 222 14.59 -10.84 26.01
C LEU A 222 16.03 -11.34 25.77
N ASP A 223 16.19 -12.51 25.16
CA ASP A 223 17.49 -13.07 24.82
C ASP A 223 17.93 -12.54 23.45
N SER A 224 18.97 -11.71 23.44
CA SER A 224 19.47 -11.09 22.21
C SER A 224 19.89 -12.10 21.14
N ALA A 225 20.40 -13.28 21.53
CA ALA A 225 20.80 -14.30 20.57
C ALA A 225 19.58 -14.92 19.87
N LYS A 226 18.47 -15.10 20.60
CA LYS A 226 17.22 -15.57 20.00
C LYS A 226 16.58 -14.50 19.12
N GLN A 227 16.59 -13.24 19.57
CA GLN A 227 16.09 -12.13 18.78
C GLN A 227 16.86 -11.97 17.45
N GLU A 228 18.18 -12.15 17.47
CA GLU A 228 19.00 -12.11 16.24
C GLU A 228 18.60 -13.22 15.25
N VAL A 229 18.41 -14.45 15.73
CA VAL A 229 17.92 -15.57 14.89
C VAL A 229 16.55 -15.23 14.28
N PHE A 230 15.66 -14.64 15.07
CA PHE A 230 14.36 -14.20 14.58
C PHE A 230 14.48 -13.08 13.53
N ASN A 231 15.36 -12.09 13.75
CA ASN A 231 15.61 -11.03 12.78
C ASN A 231 16.18 -11.60 11.47
N HIS A 232 17.08 -12.59 11.51
CA HIS A 232 17.55 -13.27 10.30
C HIS A 232 16.41 -13.93 9.52
N LYS A 233 15.44 -14.54 10.21
CA LYS A 233 14.22 -15.09 9.60
C LYS A 233 13.40 -13.99 8.91
N LEU A 234 13.15 -12.87 9.60
CA LEU A 234 12.40 -11.75 9.02
C LEU A 234 13.10 -11.17 7.78
N GLN A 235 14.41 -10.96 7.85
CA GLN A 235 15.17 -10.45 6.70
C GLN A 235 15.16 -11.44 5.52
N ALA A 236 15.19 -12.76 5.78
CA ALA A 236 15.03 -13.76 4.73
C ALA A 236 13.63 -13.72 4.09
N LYS A 237 12.58 -13.55 4.90
CA LYS A 237 11.21 -13.35 4.43
C LYS A 237 11.09 -12.10 3.54
N TYR A 238 11.69 -10.98 3.92
CA TYR A 238 11.66 -9.75 3.13
C TYR A 238 12.39 -9.87 1.79
N ARG A 239 13.54 -10.54 1.76
CA ARG A 239 14.23 -10.85 0.49
C ARG A 239 13.39 -11.74 -0.42
N ALA A 240 12.65 -12.72 0.14
CA ALA A 240 11.73 -13.53 -0.64
C ALA A 240 10.58 -12.71 -1.24
N MET A 241 10.08 -11.69 -0.52
CA MET A 241 9.12 -10.74 -1.09
C MET A 241 9.74 -9.95 -2.24
N GLU A 242 10.96 -9.44 -2.07
CA GLU A 242 11.69 -8.70 -3.12
C GLU A 242 11.94 -9.50 -4.39
N GLU A 243 12.06 -10.81 -4.28
CA GLU A 243 12.20 -11.69 -5.43
C GLU A 243 10.87 -12.00 -6.13
N ASN A 244 9.79 -12.21 -5.35
CA ASN A 244 8.57 -12.84 -5.85
C ASN A 244 7.37 -11.90 -6.00
N GLU A 245 7.40 -10.72 -5.37
CA GLU A 245 6.22 -9.86 -5.22
C GLU A 245 6.38 -8.47 -5.84
N VAL A 246 7.43 -8.25 -6.62
CA VAL A 246 7.62 -7.00 -7.36
C VAL A 246 6.58 -6.90 -8.49
N ARG A 247 5.80 -5.82 -8.48
CA ARG A 247 4.79 -5.51 -9.48
C ARG A 247 4.98 -4.09 -9.98
N PHE A 248 4.94 -3.92 -11.29
CA PHE A 248 5.05 -2.62 -11.95
C PHE A 248 4.40 -2.69 -13.33
N GLU A 249 4.17 -1.52 -13.91
CA GLU A 249 3.70 -1.35 -15.27
C GLU A 249 4.69 -0.46 -16.04
N LYS A 250 4.96 -0.82 -17.30
CA LYS A 250 5.75 -0.03 -18.25
C LYS A 250 4.79 0.51 -19.31
N ILE A 251 4.80 1.83 -19.53
CA ILE A 251 3.96 2.51 -20.52
C ILE A 251 4.90 3.28 -21.45
N ASP A 252 4.82 3.01 -22.75
CA ASP A 252 5.62 3.66 -23.79
C ASP A 252 7.14 3.68 -23.50
N CYS A 253 7.68 2.57 -22.97
CA CYS A 253 9.10 2.46 -22.60
C CYS A 253 10.03 1.92 -23.70
N ASP A 254 9.49 1.30 -24.76
CA ASP A 254 10.30 0.55 -25.75
C ASP A 254 11.26 1.45 -26.56
N ASP A 255 10.88 2.69 -26.83
CA ASP A 255 11.69 3.66 -27.59
C ASP A 255 12.07 4.91 -26.77
N ALA A 256 11.80 4.89 -25.46
CA ALA A 256 11.94 6.04 -24.58
C ALA A 256 13.40 6.46 -24.38
N ASP A 257 13.70 7.72 -24.65
CA ASP A 257 14.95 8.40 -24.29
C ASP A 257 14.93 8.87 -22.83
N TYR A 258 13.75 9.12 -22.24
CA TYR A 258 13.58 9.56 -20.86
C TYR A 258 12.53 8.71 -20.14
N LEU A 259 12.58 8.67 -18.81
CA LEU A 259 11.64 7.90 -18.03
C LEU A 259 11.00 8.73 -16.92
N PHE A 260 9.68 8.76 -16.86
CA PHE A 260 8.96 9.10 -15.65
C PHE A 260 8.92 7.88 -14.71
N VAL A 261 9.16 8.10 -13.42
CA VAL A 261 8.83 7.13 -12.38
C VAL A 261 7.84 7.79 -11.43
N ALA A 262 6.65 7.20 -11.33
CA ALA A 262 5.54 7.75 -10.55
C ALA A 262 4.59 6.63 -10.11
N TYR A 263 3.95 6.77 -8.96
CA TYR A 263 2.94 5.82 -8.46
C TYR A 263 1.61 6.52 -8.18
N GLY A 264 0.55 5.72 -7.99
CA GLY A 264 -0.78 6.23 -7.64
C GLY A 264 -1.31 7.29 -8.61
N SER A 265 -1.92 8.36 -8.09
CA SER A 265 -2.44 9.46 -8.92
C SER A 265 -1.36 10.18 -9.74
N SER A 266 -0.14 10.34 -9.23
CA SER A 266 0.99 10.91 -10.01
C SER A 266 1.28 10.11 -11.28
N ALA A 267 1.13 8.78 -11.25
CA ALA A 267 1.30 7.96 -12.45
C ALA A 267 0.25 8.28 -13.53
N ARG A 268 -0.99 8.55 -13.14
CA ARG A 268 -2.05 8.96 -14.08
C ARG A 268 -1.76 10.32 -14.73
N ILE A 269 -1.23 11.25 -13.95
CA ILE A 269 -0.81 12.57 -14.46
C ILE A 269 0.33 12.38 -15.47
N CYS A 270 1.28 11.52 -15.16
CA CYS A 270 2.39 11.19 -16.06
C CYS A 270 1.93 10.52 -17.36
N GLN A 271 0.89 9.69 -17.35
CA GLN A 271 0.33 9.14 -18.60
C GLN A 271 -0.11 10.24 -19.57
N LYS A 272 -0.79 11.28 -19.06
CA LYS A 272 -1.15 12.42 -19.92
C LYS A 272 0.07 13.27 -20.30
N ALA A 273 1.05 13.41 -19.42
CA ALA A 273 2.29 14.11 -19.71
C ALA A 273 3.12 13.41 -20.81
N ILE A 274 3.08 12.08 -20.89
CA ILE A 274 3.71 11.31 -21.99
C ILE A 274 3.12 11.71 -23.33
N GLU A 275 1.79 11.77 -23.45
CA GLU A 275 1.12 12.17 -24.69
C GLU A 275 1.60 13.56 -25.14
N LEU A 276 1.59 14.54 -24.22
CA LEU A 276 2.01 15.92 -24.49
C LEU A 276 3.50 16.02 -24.86
N ALA A 277 4.37 15.30 -24.15
CA ALA A 277 5.81 15.27 -24.44
C ALA A 277 6.10 14.62 -25.80
N ARG A 278 5.40 13.53 -26.14
CA ARG A 278 5.55 12.84 -27.43
C ARG A 278 5.03 13.67 -28.60
N GLU A 279 3.97 14.45 -28.42
CA GLU A 279 3.51 15.45 -29.41
C GLU A 279 4.59 16.50 -29.73
N LYS A 280 5.43 16.85 -28.75
CA LYS A 280 6.61 17.70 -28.93
C LYS A 280 7.85 16.98 -29.47
N GLY A 281 7.76 15.68 -29.75
CA GLY A 281 8.87 14.86 -30.23
C GLY A 281 9.82 14.34 -29.13
N ILE A 282 9.46 14.48 -27.85
CA ILE A 282 10.24 13.98 -26.72
C ILE A 282 9.81 12.54 -26.43
N LYS A 283 10.73 11.59 -26.62
CA LYS A 283 10.47 10.17 -26.36
C LYS A 283 10.58 9.87 -24.87
N VAL A 284 9.46 9.91 -24.16
CA VAL A 284 9.39 9.59 -22.74
C VAL A 284 8.42 8.44 -22.51
N GLY A 285 8.79 7.55 -21.58
CA GLY A 285 7.93 6.48 -21.07
C GLY A 285 7.67 6.63 -19.57
N LEU A 286 6.86 5.74 -19.00
CA LEU A 286 6.55 5.69 -17.58
C LEU A 286 6.78 4.29 -17.04
N LEU A 287 7.56 4.19 -15.97
CA LEU A 287 7.54 3.03 -15.08
C LEU A 287 6.69 3.37 -13.86
N ARG A 288 5.57 2.68 -13.71
CA ARG A 288 4.67 2.81 -12.55
C ARG A 288 4.91 1.66 -11.57
N PRO A 289 5.50 1.91 -10.40
CA PRO A 289 5.51 0.92 -9.33
C PRO A 289 4.07 0.63 -8.88
N ILE A 290 3.67 -0.64 -8.92
CA ILE A 290 2.42 -1.13 -8.30
C ILE A 290 2.72 -1.56 -6.86
N THR A 291 3.91 -2.13 -6.63
CA THR A 291 4.46 -2.35 -5.29
C THR A 291 5.52 -1.30 -4.97
N LEU A 292 5.39 -0.64 -3.82
CA LEU A 292 6.38 0.33 -3.33
C LEU A 292 7.41 -0.32 -2.40
N PHE A 293 6.98 -1.33 -1.64
CA PHE A 293 7.84 -2.40 -1.18
C PHE A 293 7.15 -3.73 -1.48
N PRO A 294 7.83 -4.69 -2.11
CA PRO A 294 9.16 -4.56 -2.70
C PRO A 294 9.19 -3.61 -3.91
N TYR A 295 10.29 -2.87 -4.08
CA TYR A 295 10.42 -1.84 -5.12
C TYR A 295 10.95 -2.44 -6.44
N PRO A 296 10.52 -1.96 -7.64
CA PRO A 296 10.91 -2.51 -8.93
C PRO A 296 12.32 -2.09 -9.39
N THR A 297 13.34 -2.27 -8.53
CA THR A 297 14.73 -1.90 -8.80
C THR A 297 15.29 -2.54 -10.08
N LYS A 298 15.07 -3.85 -10.28
CA LYS A 298 15.57 -4.57 -11.47
C LYS A 298 14.96 -4.01 -12.77
N ALA A 299 13.68 -3.67 -12.75
CA ALA A 299 12.99 -3.12 -13.90
C ALA A 299 13.54 -1.75 -14.32
N ILE A 300 13.88 -0.89 -13.35
CA ILE A 300 14.59 0.37 -13.61
C ILE A 300 15.97 0.08 -14.22
N GLN A 301 16.73 -0.85 -13.63
CA GLN A 301 18.08 -1.19 -14.05
C GLN A 301 18.18 -1.69 -15.50
N GLU A 302 17.17 -2.42 -15.97
CA GLU A 302 17.07 -2.90 -17.36
C GLU A 302 17.01 -1.76 -18.39
N MET A 303 16.48 -0.59 -18.02
CA MET A 303 16.28 0.54 -18.95
C MET A 303 17.46 1.52 -18.96
N LEU A 304 18.41 1.40 -18.03
CA LEU A 304 19.52 2.37 -17.86
C LEU A 304 20.49 2.43 -19.05
N GLY A 305 20.49 1.42 -19.92
CA GLY A 305 21.27 1.45 -21.16
C GLY A 305 20.61 2.25 -22.29
N GLN A 306 19.31 2.53 -22.17
CA GLN A 306 18.49 3.20 -23.19
C GLN A 306 18.18 4.65 -22.78
N VAL A 307 17.74 4.86 -21.55
CA VAL A 307 17.29 6.18 -21.09
C VAL A 307 18.49 7.09 -20.77
N LYS A 308 18.34 8.37 -21.07
CA LYS A 308 19.32 9.44 -20.84
C LYS A 308 19.11 10.13 -19.49
N GLY A 309 17.92 10.03 -18.91
CA GLY A 309 17.56 10.63 -17.63
C GLY A 309 16.22 10.12 -17.11
N ILE A 310 16.03 10.22 -15.79
CA ILE A 310 14.81 9.78 -15.10
C ILE A 310 14.26 10.94 -14.27
N LEU A 311 12.97 11.23 -14.40
CA LEU A 311 12.25 12.19 -13.55
C LEU A 311 11.30 11.43 -12.60
N SER A 312 11.55 11.52 -11.30
CA SER A 312 10.61 11.07 -10.27
C SER A 312 9.51 12.12 -10.10
N VAL A 313 8.25 11.75 -10.32
CA VAL A 313 7.10 12.65 -10.22
C VAL A 313 6.23 12.27 -9.02
N GLU A 314 6.12 13.18 -8.05
CA GLU A 314 5.50 12.88 -6.74
C GLU A 314 4.60 14.01 -6.24
N MET A 315 3.52 13.67 -5.52
CA MET A 315 2.82 14.65 -4.67
C MET A 315 3.49 14.79 -3.29
N SER A 316 4.82 14.88 -3.30
CA SER A 316 5.69 14.94 -2.12
C SER A 316 6.93 15.80 -2.44
N ALA A 317 7.70 16.15 -1.42
CA ALA A 317 8.98 16.86 -1.56
C ALA A 317 10.15 15.95 -2.02
N GLY A 318 9.87 14.73 -2.47
CA GLY A 318 10.86 13.76 -2.95
C GLY A 318 11.16 12.69 -1.91
N GLN A 319 10.33 11.64 -1.88
CA GLN A 319 10.55 10.47 -1.04
C GLN A 319 10.88 9.24 -1.90
N MET A 320 10.06 8.95 -2.91
CA MET A 320 10.31 7.82 -3.81
C MET A 320 11.59 8.02 -4.65
N VAL A 321 11.94 9.27 -4.98
CA VAL A 321 13.17 9.58 -5.73
C VAL A 321 14.42 9.00 -5.10
N GLU A 322 14.45 8.79 -3.77
CA GLU A 322 15.57 8.12 -3.12
C GLU A 322 15.72 6.66 -3.58
N ASP A 323 14.61 5.93 -3.70
CA ASP A 323 14.62 4.56 -4.23
C ASP A 323 14.95 4.50 -5.72
N VAL A 324 14.51 5.51 -6.50
CA VAL A 324 14.91 5.66 -7.90
C VAL A 324 16.43 5.86 -8.00
N ARG A 325 17.00 6.78 -7.21
CA ARG A 325 18.44 7.05 -7.18
C ARG A 325 19.24 5.83 -6.75
N LEU A 326 18.78 5.10 -5.73
CA LEU A 326 19.39 3.84 -5.29
C LEU A 326 19.35 2.77 -6.39
N ALA A 327 18.23 2.65 -7.10
CA ALA A 327 18.10 1.69 -8.21
C ALA A 327 19.03 2.02 -9.38
N VAL A 328 19.15 3.31 -9.71
CA VAL A 328 19.98 3.83 -10.81
C VAL A 328 21.47 3.77 -10.46
N ASN A 329 21.82 3.99 -9.19
CA ASN A 329 23.18 4.01 -8.69
C ASN A 329 24.12 4.89 -9.53
N GLY A 330 23.64 6.09 -9.89
CA GLY A 330 24.39 7.12 -10.62
C GLY A 330 24.67 6.84 -12.11
N LYS A 331 24.11 5.79 -12.71
CA LYS A 331 24.35 5.49 -14.14
C LYS A 331 23.75 6.52 -15.11
N VAL A 332 22.64 7.13 -14.74
CA VAL A 332 21.99 8.22 -15.47
C VAL A 332 21.54 9.30 -14.48
N PRO A 333 21.40 10.56 -14.90
CA PRO A 333 20.81 11.62 -14.08
C PRO A 333 19.41 11.26 -13.58
N VAL A 334 19.13 11.56 -12.31
CA VAL A 334 17.82 11.35 -11.68
C VAL A 334 17.37 12.63 -10.98
N GLU A 335 16.34 13.24 -11.56
CA GLU A 335 15.74 14.47 -11.06
C GLU A 335 14.38 14.21 -10.42
N HIS A 336 13.92 15.18 -9.64
CA HIS A 336 12.64 15.14 -8.95
C HIS A 336 11.80 16.32 -9.38
N TYR A 337 10.52 16.05 -9.66
CA TYR A 337 9.50 17.07 -9.73
C TYR A 337 8.38 16.70 -8.77
N GLY A 338 8.00 17.63 -7.89
CA GLY A 338 6.92 17.38 -6.97
C GLY A 338 6.18 18.62 -6.52
N ARG A 339 4.89 18.42 -6.27
CA ARG A 339 3.99 19.37 -5.61
C ARG A 339 3.62 18.81 -4.25
N TYR A 340 3.36 19.67 -3.28
CA TYR A 340 3.16 19.24 -1.89
C TYR A 340 2.08 20.07 -1.20
N GLY A 341 1.68 19.64 0.00
CA GLY A 341 0.69 20.36 0.80
C GLY A 341 -0.73 20.36 0.23
N GLY A 342 -1.08 19.37 -0.59
CA GLY A 342 -2.43 19.27 -1.20
C GLY A 342 -2.52 19.64 -2.67
N ILE A 343 -1.43 20.12 -3.27
CA ILE A 343 -1.45 20.58 -4.66
C ILE A 343 -1.11 19.42 -5.60
N ILE A 344 -1.96 19.22 -6.60
CA ILE A 344 -1.82 18.18 -7.61
C ILE A 344 -1.02 18.76 -8.80
N PRO A 345 0.05 18.08 -9.26
CA PRO A 345 0.73 18.42 -10.50
C PRO A 345 -0.18 18.43 -11.72
N THR A 346 0.02 19.36 -12.64
CA THR A 346 -0.59 19.29 -13.98
C THR A 346 0.32 18.54 -14.96
N PRO A 347 -0.23 17.90 -16.02
CA PRO A 347 0.59 17.27 -17.05
C PRO A 347 1.59 18.23 -17.71
N ASP A 348 1.19 19.48 -17.96
CA ASP A 348 2.06 20.50 -18.55
C ASP A 348 3.25 20.83 -17.63
N GLU A 349 3.02 21.02 -16.33
CA GLU A 349 4.11 21.25 -15.37
C GLU A 349 5.11 20.07 -15.34
N VAL A 350 4.64 18.83 -15.51
CA VAL A 350 5.51 17.64 -15.58
C VAL A 350 6.37 17.65 -16.85
N VAL A 351 5.80 18.03 -17.99
CA VAL A 351 6.55 18.17 -19.25
C VAL A 351 7.56 19.31 -19.17
N GLU A 352 7.16 20.47 -18.64
CA GLU A 352 8.08 21.61 -18.42
C GLU A 352 9.23 21.23 -17.49
N ALA A 353 8.96 20.48 -16.43
CA ALA A 353 10.00 19.99 -15.53
C ALA A 353 10.96 19.02 -16.24
N LEU A 354 10.45 18.11 -17.09
CA LEU A 354 11.30 17.24 -17.90
C LEU A 354 12.21 18.06 -18.83
N GLU A 355 11.64 19.03 -19.54
CA GLU A 355 12.37 19.91 -20.45
C GLU A 355 13.46 20.69 -19.72
N GLN A 356 13.13 21.36 -18.60
CA GLN A 356 14.07 22.16 -17.83
C GLN A 356 15.24 21.34 -17.27
N ASN A 357 14.99 20.09 -16.86
CA ASN A 357 16.01 19.26 -16.21
C ASN A 357 16.92 18.52 -17.20
N PHE A 358 16.46 18.21 -18.41
CA PHE A 358 17.22 17.35 -19.34
C PHE A 358 17.41 17.89 -20.75
N LEU A 359 16.64 18.90 -21.15
CA LEU A 359 16.63 19.45 -22.51
C LEU A 359 16.94 20.95 -22.54
N GLY A 360 16.92 21.63 -21.40
CA GLY A 360 17.36 23.02 -21.25
C GLY A 360 18.86 23.15 -21.48
N GLU A 361 19.25 24.23 -22.17
CA GLU A 361 20.65 24.60 -22.44
C GLU A 361 21.47 24.87 -21.17
#